data_AF-A0A3N4YIN0-F1
#
_entry.id   AF-A0A3N4YIN0-F1
#
_cell.length_a   1.000
_cell.length_b   1.000
_cell.length_c   1.000
_cell.angle_alpha   90.00
_cell.angle_beta   90.00
_cell.angle_gamma   90.00
#
_symmetry.space_group_name_H-M   'P 1'
#
loop_
_entity.id
_entity.type
_entity.pdbx_description
1 polymer ?
#
loop_
_entity_poly.entity_id
_entity_poly.type
_entity_poly.pdbx_seq_one_letter_code
_entity_poly.pdbx_strand_id
1 'polypeptide(L)'
;MEFVLNGRPYSLDPATIRYRVSRVEPDPIRTHWVDIDGRRFPPKQAFRAATGLYDEPFVTHFAIRIFQRLGFSTSPIPGAQKVAPRVSGLPDVVATEGLSDESAVEAFRRLDGFMSANALTSTLTGLEASLVGAGRDESSRVAIESGFDEDLVDAALVVRERVGMLDTLIHAAVITQTLPLVLEKGEQVFKRPSLGAGNDPDRVFDLETNLRVAEFKLSSWKGSDGMRQRGLFADVVGLSLDDSGRRRQVFVVGQLPVRFLTQSKRNAAKTLSKASLRLRTPAGMADEMTVAEFTRQAGVEVIDLTTLLPGLR
;
A
#
# COMPACT_ATOMS: atom_id res chain seq x y z
N MET A 1 23.66 8.70 -5.94
CA MET A 1 22.88 7.45 -6.00
C MET A 1 21.43 7.83 -6.05
N GLU A 2 20.69 7.30 -7.00
CA GLU A 2 19.23 7.45 -7.05
C GLU A 2 18.58 6.40 -6.14
N PHE A 3 17.51 6.79 -5.44
CA PHE A 3 16.66 5.89 -4.68
C PHE A 3 15.22 6.40 -4.68
N VAL A 4 14.27 5.53 -4.36
CA VAL A 4 12.86 5.90 -4.22
C VAL A 4 12.46 5.83 -2.76
N LEU A 5 11.81 6.89 -2.27
CA LEU A 5 11.22 6.93 -0.94
C LEU A 5 9.77 7.38 -1.06
N ASN A 6 8.84 6.58 -0.54
CA ASN A 6 7.39 6.85 -0.61
C ASN A 6 6.91 7.15 -2.05
N GLY A 7 7.45 6.41 -3.03
CA GLY A 7 7.10 6.53 -4.46
C GLY A 7 7.69 7.75 -5.18
N ARG A 8 8.55 8.54 -4.51
CA ARG A 8 9.22 9.70 -5.12
C ARG A 8 10.73 9.41 -5.33
N PRO A 9 11.30 9.76 -6.49
CA PRO A 9 12.72 9.61 -6.73
C PRO A 9 13.53 10.70 -6.01
N TYR A 10 14.68 10.32 -5.47
CA TYR A 10 15.65 11.19 -4.81
C TYR A 10 17.08 10.81 -5.20
N SER A 11 17.96 11.80 -5.20
CA SER A 11 19.40 11.60 -5.39
C SER A 11 20.17 11.98 -4.13
N LEU A 12 21.12 11.14 -3.74
CA LEU A 12 22.05 11.42 -2.64
C LEU A 12 23.44 10.87 -2.96
N ASP A 13 24.47 11.68 -2.73
CA ASP A 13 25.87 11.31 -2.92
C ASP A 13 26.66 11.42 -1.60
N PRO A 14 27.83 10.75 -1.49
CA PRO A 14 28.61 10.75 -0.25
C PRO A 14 29.14 12.14 0.16
N ALA A 15 29.43 13.03 -0.79
CA ALA A 15 29.92 14.37 -0.45
C ALA A 15 28.81 15.22 0.16
N THR A 16 27.59 15.13 -0.39
CA THR A 16 26.40 15.77 0.19
C THR A 16 26.11 15.26 1.60
N ILE A 17 26.22 13.96 1.85
CA ILE A 17 26.05 13.38 3.20
C ILE A 17 27.05 13.99 4.18
N ARG A 18 28.35 13.91 3.88
CA ARG A 18 29.40 14.43 4.78
C ARG A 18 29.17 15.91 5.08
N TYR A 19 28.91 16.70 4.04
CA TYR A 19 28.70 18.14 4.18
C TYR A 19 27.49 18.48 5.07
N ARG A 20 26.36 17.81 4.88
CA ARG A 20 25.12 18.12 5.61
C ARG A 20 25.11 17.55 7.02
N VAL A 21 25.57 16.31 7.20
CA VAL A 21 25.58 15.65 8.50
C VAL A 21 26.64 16.21 9.45
N SER A 22 27.77 16.72 8.94
CA SER A 22 28.81 17.36 9.76
C SER A 22 28.32 18.58 10.57
N ARG A 23 27.17 19.14 10.21
CA ARG A 23 26.55 20.31 10.86
C ARG A 23 25.59 19.94 12.00
N VAL A 24 25.40 18.65 12.26
CA VAL A 24 24.46 18.13 13.25
C VAL A 24 25.24 17.40 14.33
N GLU A 25 24.86 17.61 15.58
CA GLU A 25 25.41 16.83 16.70
C GLU A 25 24.69 15.47 16.79
N PRO A 26 25.41 14.35 16.94
CA PRO A 26 24.80 13.04 17.07
C PRO A 26 23.85 12.96 18.27
N ASP A 27 22.64 12.49 18.02
CA ASP A 27 21.73 12.09 19.09
C ASP A 27 22.23 10.79 19.77
N PRO A 28 21.81 10.48 21.01
CA PRO A 28 22.17 9.24 21.68
C PRO A 28 21.83 8.00 20.85
N ILE A 29 22.83 7.15 20.63
CA ILE A 29 22.69 5.90 19.87
C ILE A 29 22.12 4.82 20.78
N ARG A 30 21.01 4.20 20.35
CA ARG A 30 20.38 3.08 21.08
C ARG A 30 20.81 1.73 20.50
N THR A 31 20.39 1.46 19.26
CA THR A 31 20.57 0.14 18.64
C THR A 31 21.43 0.22 17.37
N HIS A 32 21.09 1.15 16.47
CA HIS A 32 21.72 1.25 15.15
C HIS A 32 22.55 2.52 15.00
N TRP A 33 23.60 2.43 14.17
CA TRP A 33 24.52 3.54 13.91
C TRP A 33 25.01 3.55 12.46
N VAL A 34 25.40 4.74 11.99
CA VAL A 34 26.23 4.95 10.80
C VAL A 34 27.46 5.77 11.21
N ASP A 35 28.63 5.39 10.74
CA ASP A 35 29.87 6.14 10.88
C ASP A 35 30.06 7.05 9.67
N ILE A 36 30.14 8.35 9.93
CA ILE A 36 30.41 9.40 8.93
C ILE A 36 31.62 10.18 9.44
N ASP A 37 32.75 10.01 8.75
CA ASP A 37 34.04 10.64 9.04
C ASP A 37 34.49 10.45 10.51
N GLY A 38 34.32 9.24 11.05
CA GLY A 38 34.78 8.85 12.39
C GLY A 38 33.81 9.21 13.53
N ARG A 39 32.63 9.76 13.19
CA ARG A 39 31.55 10.05 14.15
C ARG A 39 30.37 9.14 13.87
N ARG A 40 29.84 8.51 14.93
CA ARG A 40 28.65 7.68 14.83
C ARG A 40 27.38 8.50 15.04
N PHE A 41 26.38 8.26 14.20
CA PHE A 41 25.06 8.88 14.25
C PHE A 41 23.95 7.84 14.23
N PRO A 42 22.80 8.08 14.88
CA PRO A 42 21.58 7.35 14.60
C PRO A 42 21.22 7.45 13.09
N PRO A 43 20.97 6.34 12.38
CA PRO A 43 20.81 6.35 10.93
C PRO A 43 19.65 7.24 10.46
N LYS A 44 18.52 7.24 11.18
CA LYS A 44 17.39 8.15 10.88
C LYS A 44 17.80 9.62 10.97
N GLN A 45 18.52 9.99 12.03
CA GLN A 45 18.98 11.37 12.23
C GLN A 45 19.92 11.80 11.09
N ALA A 46 20.94 11.00 10.81
CA ALA A 46 21.89 11.26 9.72
C ALA A 46 21.20 11.33 8.36
N PHE A 47 20.23 10.44 8.10
CA PHE A 47 19.51 10.40 6.83
C PHE A 47 18.61 11.63 6.64
N ARG A 48 17.91 12.06 7.69
CA ARG A 48 17.13 13.31 7.66
C ARG A 48 18.01 14.52 7.41
N ALA A 49 19.15 14.62 8.10
CA ALA A 49 20.10 15.70 7.88
C ALA A 49 20.68 15.68 6.45
N ALA A 50 20.99 14.50 5.92
CA ALA A 50 21.51 14.35 4.57
C ALA A 50 20.49 14.70 3.47
N THR A 51 19.22 14.35 3.67
CA THR A 51 18.18 14.47 2.64
C THR A 51 17.32 15.74 2.77
N GLY A 52 17.21 16.30 3.98
CA GLY A 52 16.26 17.36 4.30
C GLY A 52 14.82 16.87 4.52
N LEU A 53 14.61 15.55 4.53
CA LEU A 53 13.29 14.90 4.61
C LEU A 53 12.89 14.66 6.07
N TYR A 54 12.43 15.71 6.74
CA TYR A 54 12.11 15.66 8.18
C TYR A 54 10.74 15.05 8.49
N ASP A 55 9.78 15.23 7.58
CA ASP A 55 8.38 14.84 7.78
C ASP A 55 8.04 13.50 7.11
N GLU A 56 8.88 13.00 6.20
CA GLU A 56 8.66 11.71 5.56
C GLU A 56 8.89 10.54 6.54
N PRO A 57 7.91 9.62 6.69
CA PRO A 57 8.12 8.40 7.43
C PRO A 57 9.00 7.45 6.61
N PHE A 58 10.01 6.87 7.27
CA PHE A 58 10.84 5.80 6.72
C PHE A 58 11.43 4.95 7.84
N VAL A 59 11.77 3.70 7.51
CA VAL A 59 12.33 2.72 8.46
C VAL A 59 13.83 2.92 8.67
N THR A 60 14.37 2.62 9.84
CA THR A 60 15.80 2.84 10.15
C THR A 60 16.70 2.02 9.25
N HIS A 61 16.29 0.79 8.97
CA HIS A 61 16.97 -0.11 8.06
C HIS A 61 17.09 0.43 6.62
N PHE A 62 16.15 1.26 6.16
CA PHE A 62 16.22 1.91 4.85
C PHE A 62 17.39 2.89 4.82
N ALA A 63 17.51 3.77 5.82
CA ALA A 63 18.62 4.69 5.95
C ALA A 63 19.97 3.96 6.00
N ILE A 64 20.07 2.88 6.79
CA ILE A 64 21.30 2.08 6.90
C ILE A 64 21.71 1.51 5.54
N ARG A 65 20.79 0.98 4.73
CA ARG A 65 21.13 0.45 3.40
C ARG A 65 21.62 1.52 2.44
N ILE A 66 21.01 2.71 2.45
CA ILE A 66 21.48 3.82 1.63
C ILE A 66 22.92 4.20 2.04
N PHE A 67 23.21 4.27 3.33
CA PHE A 67 24.56 4.53 3.83
C PHE A 67 25.56 3.43 3.43
N GLN A 68 25.21 2.15 3.57
CA GLN A 68 26.06 1.03 3.14
C GLN A 68 26.40 1.09 1.66
N ARG A 69 25.41 1.36 0.80
CA ARG A 69 25.61 1.47 -0.66
C ARG A 69 26.44 2.69 -1.05
N LEU A 70 26.38 3.75 -0.26
CA LEU A 70 27.21 4.95 -0.42
C LEU A 70 28.60 4.79 0.22
N GLY A 71 28.92 3.61 0.75
CA GLY A 71 30.25 3.24 1.25
C GLY A 71 30.52 3.62 2.71
N PHE A 72 29.49 4.01 3.46
CA PHE A 72 29.62 4.31 4.88
C PHE A 72 29.56 3.04 5.72
N SER A 73 30.32 3.02 6.83
CA SER A 73 30.25 1.92 7.79
C SER A 73 29.00 2.06 8.64
N THR A 74 28.31 0.97 8.91
CA THR A 74 27.06 0.98 9.69
C THR A 74 27.02 -0.17 10.68
N SER A 75 26.14 -0.09 11.66
CA SER A 75 25.68 -1.28 12.37
C SER A 75 25.19 -2.34 11.38
N PRO A 76 25.40 -3.64 11.65
CA PRO A 76 24.90 -4.70 10.80
C PRO A 76 23.37 -4.64 10.75
N ILE A 77 22.83 -4.97 9.57
CA ILE A 77 21.42 -5.29 9.40
C ILE A 77 21.33 -6.82 9.38
N PRO A 78 20.42 -7.46 10.14
CA PRO A 78 20.15 -8.88 9.98
C PRO A 78 19.84 -9.22 8.50
N GLY A 79 20.61 -10.14 7.89
CA GLY A 79 20.37 -10.62 6.52
C GLY A 79 20.97 -9.79 5.37
N ALA A 80 22.05 -9.04 5.58
CA ALA A 80 22.74 -8.31 4.49
C ALA A 80 24.04 -9.04 4.04
N GLN A 81 24.00 -9.76 2.91
CA GLN A 81 25.21 -10.23 2.21
C GLN A 81 25.85 -9.11 1.38
N LYS A 82 27.19 -9.05 1.36
CA LYS A 82 28.00 -8.19 0.48
C LYS A 82 27.79 -8.59 -0.99
N VAL A 83 27.13 -7.75 -1.79
CA VAL A 83 27.01 -7.96 -3.24
C VAL A 83 28.24 -7.38 -3.94
N ALA A 84 29.00 -8.23 -4.63
CA ALA A 84 30.09 -7.85 -5.54
C ALA A 84 29.52 -7.26 -6.86
N PRO A 85 30.29 -6.45 -7.63
CA PRO A 85 29.73 -5.73 -8.77
C PRO A 85 29.39 -6.66 -9.93
N ARG A 86 28.15 -6.57 -10.45
CA ARG A 86 27.73 -7.24 -11.70
C ARG A 86 27.89 -6.31 -12.90
N VAL A 87 28.37 -6.88 -14.00
CA VAL A 87 28.63 -6.26 -15.30
C VAL A 87 27.32 -6.00 -16.06
N SER A 88 27.25 -4.86 -16.74
CA SER A 88 26.11 -4.25 -17.43
C SER A 88 25.70 -4.91 -18.75
N GLY A 89 24.40 -4.94 -19.05
CA GLY A 89 23.92 -5.17 -20.42
C GLY A 89 22.45 -5.53 -20.62
N LEU A 90 21.49 -4.78 -20.08
CA LEU A 90 20.06 -4.74 -20.49
C LEU A 90 19.48 -3.36 -20.12
N PRO A 91 18.53 -2.78 -20.88
CA PRO A 91 17.94 -1.48 -20.56
C PRO A 91 17.08 -1.54 -19.29
N ASP A 92 17.31 -0.59 -18.39
CA ASP A 92 16.72 -0.49 -17.07
C ASP A 92 15.18 -0.37 -17.13
N VAL A 93 14.51 -1.49 -16.89
CA VAL A 93 13.23 -1.44 -16.17
C VAL A 93 13.60 -0.90 -14.80
N VAL A 94 13.07 0.26 -14.41
CA VAL A 94 13.28 0.84 -13.08
C VAL A 94 12.86 -0.21 -12.05
N ALA A 95 13.82 -0.99 -11.59
CA ALA A 95 13.63 -1.96 -10.55
C ALA A 95 13.37 -1.15 -9.30
N THR A 96 12.12 -1.10 -8.87
CA THR A 96 11.79 -0.83 -7.47
C THR A 96 12.50 -1.92 -6.67
N GLU A 97 13.73 -1.65 -6.25
CA GLU A 97 14.55 -2.58 -5.46
C GLU A 97 13.88 -2.77 -4.09
N GLY A 98 13.07 -3.82 -4.02
CA GLY A 98 12.46 -4.28 -2.79
C GLY A 98 13.53 -4.67 -1.77
N LEU A 99 13.15 -4.62 -0.48
CA LEU A 99 13.95 -5.18 0.60
C LEU A 99 14.41 -6.60 0.22
N SER A 100 15.62 -7.02 0.62
CA SER A 100 16.06 -8.40 0.37
C SER A 100 15.02 -9.39 0.92
N ASP A 101 14.78 -10.50 0.23
CA ASP A 101 13.80 -11.52 0.66
C ASP A 101 14.08 -11.99 2.10
N GLU A 102 15.36 -12.08 2.47
CA GLU A 102 15.82 -12.43 3.81
C GLU A 102 15.39 -11.40 4.87
N SER A 103 15.42 -10.10 4.56
CA SER A 103 14.95 -9.03 5.46
C SER A 103 13.44 -9.05 5.63
N ALA A 104 12.68 -9.44 4.61
CA ALA A 104 11.22 -9.52 4.68
C ALA A 104 10.77 -10.74 5.51
N VAL A 105 11.44 -11.88 5.34
CA VAL A 105 11.19 -13.08 6.12
C VAL A 105 11.51 -12.84 7.60
N GLU A 106 12.63 -12.16 7.90
CA GLU A 106 12.99 -11.86 9.29
C GLU A 106 12.02 -10.87 9.95
N ALA A 107 11.59 -9.84 9.22
CA ALA A 107 10.53 -8.94 9.68
C ALA A 107 9.22 -9.69 9.97
N PHE A 108 8.83 -10.62 9.10
CA PHE A 108 7.65 -11.45 9.30
C PHE A 108 7.79 -12.35 10.54
N ARG A 109 8.93 -13.03 10.70
CA ARG A 109 9.20 -13.87 11.88
C ARG A 109 9.14 -13.06 13.18
N ARG A 110 9.69 -11.84 13.19
CA ARG A 110 9.67 -10.99 14.38
C ARG A 110 8.24 -10.58 14.77
N LEU A 111 7.42 -10.19 13.79
CA LEU A 111 6.02 -9.86 14.04
C LEU A 111 5.21 -11.07 14.48
N ASP A 112 5.37 -12.20 13.79
CA ASP A 112 4.66 -13.44 14.11
C ASP A 112 5.02 -13.94 15.51
N GLY A 113 6.32 -13.90 15.85
CA GLY A 113 6.81 -14.21 17.21
C GLY A 113 6.22 -13.28 18.26
N PHE A 114 6.16 -11.97 18.00
CA PHE A 114 5.55 -11.01 18.91
C PHE A 114 4.05 -11.26 19.11
N MET A 115 3.31 -11.47 18.03
CA MET A 115 1.86 -11.73 18.08
C MET A 115 1.54 -13.09 18.74
N SER A 116 2.40 -14.09 18.57
CA SER A 116 2.19 -15.44 19.10
C SER A 116 2.57 -15.55 20.57
N ALA A 117 3.56 -14.80 21.03
CA ALA A 117 4.04 -14.86 22.42
C ALA A 117 3.15 -14.07 23.41
N ASN A 118 2.39 -13.10 22.92
CA ASN A 118 1.71 -12.12 23.76
C ASN A 118 0.22 -12.03 23.45
N ALA A 119 -0.63 -12.09 24.49
CA ALA A 119 -2.00 -11.60 24.36
C ALA A 119 -1.95 -10.06 24.23
N LEU A 120 -2.00 -9.56 22.99
CA LEU A 120 -1.82 -8.15 22.65
C LEU A 120 -2.56 -7.20 23.61
N THR A 121 -3.81 -7.51 23.94
CA THR A 121 -4.63 -6.72 24.87
C THR A 121 -3.99 -6.59 26.25
N SER A 122 -3.48 -7.68 26.83
CA SER A 122 -2.85 -7.66 28.16
C SER A 122 -1.51 -6.93 28.14
N THR A 123 -0.74 -7.06 27.06
CA THR A 123 0.53 -6.34 26.87
C THR A 123 0.28 -4.84 26.75
N LEU A 124 -0.76 -4.41 26.03
CA LEU A 124 -1.14 -3.01 25.93
C LEU A 124 -1.53 -2.41 27.29
N THR A 125 -2.34 -3.11 28.08
CA THR A 125 -2.71 -2.65 29.43
C THR A 125 -1.48 -2.49 30.34
N GLY A 126 -0.53 -3.43 30.30
CA GLY A 126 0.71 -3.35 31.09
C GLY A 126 1.64 -2.21 30.65
N LEU A 127 1.67 -1.92 29.36
CA LEU A 127 2.41 -0.79 28.79
C LEU A 127 1.79 0.54 29.18
N GLU A 128 0.47 0.68 29.05
CA GLU A 128 -0.26 1.88 29.44
C GLU A 128 0.05 2.22 30.89
N ALA A 129 0.00 1.24 31.80
CA ALA A 129 0.34 1.44 33.21
C ALA A 129 1.80 1.84 33.42
N SER A 130 2.75 1.17 32.76
CA SER A 130 4.20 1.43 32.89
C SER A 130 4.64 2.78 32.31
N LEU A 131 3.85 3.37 31.40
CA LEU A 131 4.14 4.66 30.79
C LEU A 131 3.56 5.84 31.57
N VAL A 132 2.66 5.62 32.54
CA VAL A 132 2.12 6.70 33.37
C VAL A 132 3.22 7.34 34.20
N GLY A 133 3.50 8.62 33.96
CA GLY A 133 4.51 9.39 34.69
C GLY A 133 5.96 9.14 34.25
N ALA A 134 6.19 8.26 33.26
CA ALA A 134 7.53 7.91 32.80
C ALA A 134 8.23 9.09 32.09
N GLY A 135 9.48 9.33 32.46
CA GLY A 135 10.38 10.25 31.75
C GLY A 135 11.01 9.60 30.50
N ARG A 136 11.79 10.36 29.73
CA ARG A 136 12.41 9.90 28.45
C ARG A 136 13.13 8.55 28.57
N ASP A 137 13.99 8.40 29.58
CA ASP A 137 14.83 7.21 29.73
C ASP A 137 14.02 6.00 30.18
N GLU A 138 13.02 6.23 31.03
CA GLU A 138 12.10 5.21 31.52
C GLU A 138 11.18 4.72 30.40
N SER A 139 10.59 5.63 29.61
CA SER A 139 9.80 5.24 28.43
C SER A 139 10.62 4.44 27.42
N SER A 140 11.91 4.77 27.28
CA SER A 140 12.81 4.04 26.38
C SER A 140 13.09 2.62 26.87
N ARG A 141 13.23 2.44 28.18
CA ARG A 141 13.39 1.13 28.80
C ARG A 141 12.12 0.28 28.68
N VAL A 142 10.96 0.87 28.97
CA VAL A 142 9.65 0.22 28.83
C VAL A 142 9.43 -0.27 27.40
N ALA A 143 9.80 0.51 26.39
CA ALA A 143 9.71 0.10 24.98
C ALA A 143 10.58 -1.13 24.66
N ILE A 144 11.83 -1.17 25.15
CA ILE A 144 12.74 -2.30 24.92
C ILE A 144 12.26 -3.56 25.64
N GLU A 145 11.91 -3.45 26.93
CA GLU A 145 11.53 -4.60 27.75
C GLU A 145 10.19 -5.22 27.32
N SER A 146 9.27 -4.41 26.81
CA SER A 146 7.99 -4.90 26.28
C SER A 146 8.08 -5.44 24.85
N GLY A 147 9.23 -5.30 24.18
CA GLY A 147 9.41 -5.64 22.77
C GLY A 147 8.79 -4.65 21.78
N PHE A 148 8.27 -3.50 22.25
CA PHE A 148 7.82 -2.37 21.42
C PHE A 148 8.97 -1.45 21.02
N ASP A 149 10.11 -2.05 20.68
CA ASP A 149 11.28 -1.31 20.24
C ASP A 149 11.17 -0.87 18.78
N GLU A 150 12.17 -0.10 18.34
CA GLU A 150 12.23 0.43 16.99
C GLU A 150 12.23 -0.67 15.91
N ASP A 151 12.80 -1.82 16.23
CA ASP A 151 12.88 -2.96 15.30
C ASP A 151 11.50 -3.60 15.08
N LEU A 152 10.65 -3.70 16.12
CA LEU A 152 9.28 -4.19 15.94
C LEU A 152 8.49 -3.27 15.01
N VAL A 153 8.63 -1.95 15.17
CA VAL A 153 7.99 -0.96 14.32
C VAL A 153 8.50 -1.06 12.88
N ASP A 154 9.81 -1.15 12.70
CA ASP A 154 10.42 -1.33 11.38
C ASP A 154 9.92 -2.63 10.71
N ALA A 155 9.86 -3.74 11.45
CA ALA A 155 9.31 -5.02 10.97
C ALA A 155 7.84 -4.89 10.56
N ALA A 156 7.02 -4.21 11.37
CA ALA A 156 5.61 -3.94 11.07
C ALA A 156 5.43 -3.15 9.78
N LEU A 157 6.25 -2.11 9.58
CA LEU A 157 6.21 -1.29 8.38
C LEU A 157 6.64 -2.08 7.13
N VAL A 158 7.69 -2.90 7.23
CA VAL A 158 8.13 -3.79 6.14
C VAL A 158 7.03 -4.77 5.74
N VAL A 159 6.43 -5.47 6.71
CA VAL A 159 5.35 -6.41 6.41
C VAL A 159 4.13 -5.69 5.86
N ARG A 160 3.78 -4.51 6.39
CA ARG A 160 2.67 -3.69 5.87
C ARG A 160 2.88 -3.29 4.42
N GLU A 161 4.09 -2.87 4.04
CA GLU A 161 4.44 -2.56 2.65
C GLU A 161 4.26 -3.79 1.75
N ARG A 162 4.79 -4.95 2.17
CA ARG A 162 4.63 -6.21 1.44
C ARG A 162 3.17 -6.61 1.29
N VAL A 163 2.37 -6.51 2.35
CA VAL A 163 0.93 -6.80 2.31
C VAL A 163 0.21 -5.85 1.34
N GLY A 164 0.56 -4.56 1.32
CA GLY A 164 0.03 -3.61 0.33
C GLY A 164 0.41 -3.96 -1.12
N MET A 165 1.63 -4.47 -1.34
CA MET A 165 2.03 -4.98 -2.65
C MET A 165 1.26 -6.24 -3.04
N LEU A 166 0.92 -7.12 -2.08
CA LEU A 166 0.09 -8.29 -2.35
C LEU A 166 -1.31 -7.89 -2.85
N ASP A 167 -1.92 -6.86 -2.28
CA ASP A 167 -3.21 -6.35 -2.78
C ASP A 167 -3.10 -5.92 -4.25
N THR A 168 -2.01 -5.25 -4.61
CA THR A 168 -1.74 -4.82 -5.99
C THR A 168 -1.50 -6.01 -6.92
N LEU A 169 -0.72 -7.00 -6.47
CA LEU A 169 -0.46 -8.24 -7.22
C LEU A 169 -1.75 -9.03 -7.45
N ILE A 170 -2.57 -9.21 -6.42
CA ILE A 170 -3.85 -9.91 -6.52
C ILE A 170 -4.75 -9.20 -7.53
N HIS A 171 -4.83 -7.88 -7.47
CA HIS A 171 -5.60 -7.08 -8.43
C HIS A 171 -5.14 -7.30 -9.88
N ALA A 172 -3.84 -7.16 -10.14
CA ALA A 172 -3.26 -7.39 -11.45
C ALA A 172 -3.50 -8.82 -11.96
N ALA A 173 -3.28 -9.81 -11.09
CA ALA A 173 -3.41 -11.22 -11.43
C ALA A 173 -4.86 -11.59 -11.73
N VAL A 174 -5.82 -11.07 -10.98
CA VAL A 174 -7.24 -11.33 -11.22
C VAL A 174 -7.69 -10.71 -12.53
N ILE A 175 -7.34 -9.46 -12.82
CA ILE A 175 -7.69 -8.83 -14.10
C ILE A 175 -7.10 -9.65 -15.25
N THR A 176 -5.80 -9.95 -15.20
CA THR A 176 -5.08 -10.69 -16.25
C THR A 176 -5.70 -12.07 -16.51
N GLN A 177 -6.10 -12.79 -15.45
CA GLN A 177 -6.77 -14.09 -15.57
C GLN A 177 -8.23 -13.97 -16.01
N THR A 178 -8.91 -12.85 -15.72
CA THR A 178 -10.30 -12.62 -16.12
C THR A 178 -10.41 -12.28 -17.60
N LEU A 179 -9.47 -11.51 -18.16
CA LEU A 179 -9.50 -11.08 -19.57
C LEU A 179 -9.77 -12.20 -20.58
N PRO A 180 -9.03 -13.33 -20.62
CA PRO A 180 -9.28 -14.38 -21.59
C PRO A 180 -10.64 -15.07 -21.45
N LEU A 181 -11.30 -14.93 -20.29
CA LEU A 181 -12.62 -15.52 -20.02
C LEU A 181 -13.77 -14.60 -20.45
N VAL A 182 -13.52 -13.29 -20.48
CA VAL A 182 -14.57 -12.30 -20.72
C VAL A 182 -14.48 -11.63 -22.09
N LEU A 183 -13.28 -11.55 -22.70
CA LEU A 183 -13.09 -10.90 -23.99
C LEU A 183 -13.74 -11.69 -25.13
N GLU A 184 -14.48 -10.98 -25.97
CA GLU A 184 -15.12 -11.56 -27.15
C GLU A 184 -14.18 -11.60 -28.35
N LYS A 185 -14.54 -12.38 -29.37
CA LYS A 185 -13.78 -12.44 -30.63
C LYS A 185 -13.76 -11.05 -31.29
N GLY A 186 -12.57 -10.48 -31.46
CA GLY A 186 -12.39 -9.15 -32.04
C GLY A 186 -12.48 -8.01 -31.03
N GLU A 187 -12.70 -8.31 -29.75
CA GLU A 187 -12.55 -7.34 -28.69
C GLU A 187 -11.08 -7.08 -28.38
N GLN A 188 -10.72 -5.81 -28.25
CA GLN A 188 -9.35 -5.36 -28.03
C GLN A 188 -9.32 -4.41 -26.83
N VAL A 189 -8.33 -4.63 -25.98
CA VAL A 189 -8.00 -3.73 -24.86
C VAL A 189 -7.49 -2.41 -25.45
N PHE A 190 -8.24 -1.34 -25.23
CA PHE A 190 -8.03 -0.04 -25.86
C PHE A 190 -7.03 0.82 -25.09
N LYS A 191 -7.04 0.71 -23.75
CA LYS A 191 -6.07 1.36 -22.86
C LYS A 191 -5.37 0.33 -21.97
N ARG A 192 -4.17 0.67 -21.50
CA ARG A 192 -3.41 -0.20 -20.57
C ARG A 192 -4.28 -0.49 -19.33
N PRO A 193 -4.57 -1.77 -19.02
CA PRO A 193 -5.35 -2.11 -17.83
C PRO A 193 -4.65 -1.66 -16.55
N SER A 194 -5.42 -1.38 -15.50
CA SER A 194 -4.93 -0.97 -14.18
C SER A 194 -4.29 -2.16 -13.44
N LEU A 195 -3.10 -2.58 -13.86
CA LEU A 195 -2.38 -3.72 -13.27
C LEU A 195 -1.43 -3.32 -12.12
N GLY A 196 -1.49 -2.08 -11.64
CA GLY A 196 -0.67 -1.65 -10.50
C GLY A 196 -0.55 -0.14 -10.34
N ALA A 197 0.39 0.29 -9.49
CA ALA A 197 0.59 1.68 -9.05
C ALA A 197 1.02 2.69 -10.15
N GLY A 198 1.05 2.29 -11.42
CA GLY A 198 1.25 3.21 -12.53
C GLY A 198 0.00 4.06 -12.73
N ASN A 199 0.04 5.33 -12.35
CA ASN A 199 -1.04 6.28 -12.61
C ASN A 199 -0.94 6.76 -14.06
N ASP A 200 -1.66 6.11 -14.96
CA ASP A 200 -1.92 6.67 -16.28
C ASP A 200 -3.05 7.70 -16.10
N PRO A 201 -2.78 9.02 -16.26
CA PRO A 201 -3.76 10.06 -15.99
C PRO A 201 -4.98 10.00 -16.92
N ASP A 202 -4.86 9.33 -18.07
CA ASP A 202 -5.96 9.13 -19.02
C ASP A 202 -6.76 7.85 -18.74
N ARG A 203 -6.37 7.06 -17.73
CA ARG A 203 -7.07 5.84 -17.30
C ARG A 203 -8.21 6.20 -16.35
N VAL A 204 -9.43 5.97 -16.81
CA VAL A 204 -10.65 6.26 -16.04
C VAL A 204 -11.17 5.01 -15.32
N PHE A 205 -11.03 3.84 -15.95
CA PHE A 205 -11.52 2.55 -15.46
C PHE A 205 -10.40 1.51 -15.38
N ASP A 206 -10.59 0.46 -14.57
CA ASP A 206 -9.63 -0.66 -14.47
C ASP A 206 -9.42 -1.40 -15.81
N LEU A 207 -10.50 -1.53 -16.60
CA LEU A 207 -10.48 -2.11 -17.94
C LEU A 207 -11.27 -1.26 -18.93
N GLU A 208 -10.65 -0.92 -20.05
CA GLU A 208 -11.30 -0.28 -21.19
C GLU A 208 -10.98 -1.06 -22.47
N THR A 209 -12.02 -1.53 -23.16
CA THR A 209 -11.94 -2.16 -24.48
C THR A 209 -12.77 -1.37 -25.49
N ASN A 210 -12.75 -1.81 -26.74
CA ASN A 210 -13.68 -1.31 -27.75
C ASN A 210 -15.15 -1.69 -27.49
N LEU A 211 -15.45 -2.63 -26.59
CA LEU A 211 -16.82 -3.10 -26.30
C LEU A 211 -17.28 -2.89 -24.85
N ARG A 212 -16.37 -2.63 -23.90
CA ARG A 212 -16.71 -2.48 -22.48
C ARG A 212 -15.83 -1.50 -21.72
N VAL A 213 -16.37 -1.01 -20.61
CA VAL A 213 -15.66 -0.37 -19.50
C VAL A 213 -15.96 -1.15 -18.22
N ALA A 214 -14.96 -1.38 -17.38
CA ALA A 214 -15.16 -2.13 -16.16
C ALA A 214 -14.29 -1.73 -14.97
N GLU A 215 -14.84 -1.95 -13.78
CA GLU A 215 -14.20 -1.75 -12.48
C GLU A 215 -14.07 -3.09 -11.74
N PHE A 216 -12.96 -3.33 -11.03
CA PHE A 216 -12.69 -4.56 -10.29
C PHE A 216 -12.61 -4.32 -8.78
N LYS A 217 -13.58 -4.86 -8.03
CA LYS A 217 -13.62 -4.81 -6.56
C LYS A 217 -13.35 -6.16 -5.90
N LEU A 218 -12.11 -6.36 -5.50
CA LEU A 218 -11.63 -7.64 -4.95
C LEU A 218 -11.69 -7.74 -3.42
N SER A 219 -12.17 -6.70 -2.75
CA SER A 219 -12.25 -6.72 -1.29
C SER A 219 -13.28 -7.76 -0.80
N SER A 220 -12.87 -8.66 0.09
CA SER A 220 -13.79 -9.55 0.80
C SER A 220 -14.64 -8.77 1.82
N TRP A 221 -15.93 -9.10 1.91
CA TRP A 221 -16.92 -8.44 2.77
C TRP A 221 -17.33 -9.37 3.91
N LYS A 222 -17.48 -8.81 5.12
CA LYS A 222 -17.85 -9.54 6.35
C LYS A 222 -19.20 -9.09 6.94
N GLY A 223 -19.90 -8.16 6.28
CA GLY A 223 -21.25 -7.69 6.64
C GLY A 223 -21.30 -6.29 7.27
N SER A 224 -20.21 -5.81 7.88
CA SER A 224 -20.05 -4.45 8.42
C SER A 224 -19.17 -3.58 7.52
N ASP A 225 -19.57 -3.44 6.26
CA ASP A 225 -18.68 -2.92 5.20
C ASP A 225 -19.09 -1.52 4.69
N GLY A 226 -19.57 -0.63 5.55
CA GLY A 226 -20.12 0.68 5.13
C GLY A 226 -19.16 1.56 4.30
N MET A 227 -17.85 1.48 4.55
CA MET A 227 -16.84 2.15 3.72
C MET A 227 -16.68 1.46 2.35
N ARG A 228 -16.66 0.12 2.31
CA ARG A 228 -16.53 -0.65 1.06
C ARG A 228 -17.79 -0.54 0.19
N GLN A 229 -18.98 -0.52 0.82
CA GLN A 229 -20.26 -0.25 0.16
C GLN A 229 -20.26 1.09 -0.55
N ARG A 230 -19.77 2.14 0.13
CA ARG A 230 -19.63 3.46 -0.48
C ARG A 230 -18.65 3.46 -1.65
N GLY A 231 -17.48 2.85 -1.47
CA GLY A 231 -16.48 2.74 -2.53
C GLY A 231 -17.03 2.01 -3.75
N LEU A 232 -17.59 0.82 -3.56
CA LEU A 232 -18.18 0.03 -4.65
C LEU A 232 -19.31 0.79 -5.36
N PHE A 233 -20.18 1.48 -4.63
CA PHE A 233 -21.25 2.25 -5.26
C PHE A 233 -20.73 3.51 -5.98
N ALA A 234 -19.65 4.13 -5.49
CA ALA A 234 -18.96 5.20 -6.19
C ALA A 234 -18.37 4.71 -7.52
N ASP A 235 -17.82 3.49 -7.56
CA ASP A 235 -17.32 2.85 -8.78
C ASP A 235 -18.47 2.63 -9.80
N VAL A 236 -19.64 2.17 -9.35
CA VAL A 236 -20.87 2.05 -10.18
C VAL A 236 -21.34 3.39 -10.73
N VAL A 237 -21.31 4.45 -9.92
CA VAL A 237 -21.62 5.80 -10.40
C VAL A 237 -20.60 6.25 -11.44
N GLY A 238 -19.30 6.01 -11.21
CA GLY A 238 -18.26 6.30 -12.20
C GLY A 238 -18.53 5.64 -13.54
N LEU A 239 -18.86 4.34 -13.54
CA LEU A 239 -19.25 3.59 -14.74
C LEU A 239 -20.49 4.18 -15.42
N SER A 240 -21.48 4.65 -14.65
CA SER A 240 -22.71 5.24 -15.20
C SER A 240 -22.48 6.51 -16.02
N LEU A 241 -21.35 7.20 -15.80
CA LEU A 241 -20.98 8.43 -16.50
C LEU A 241 -20.36 8.17 -17.88
N ASP A 242 -20.00 6.93 -18.22
CA ASP A 242 -19.48 6.59 -19.55
C ASP A 242 -20.61 6.63 -20.60
N ASP A 243 -20.60 7.59 -21.50
CA ASP A 243 -21.62 7.80 -22.54
C ASP A 243 -21.25 7.16 -23.90
N SER A 244 -20.15 6.42 -23.95
CA SER A 244 -19.59 5.84 -25.17
C SER A 244 -20.44 4.73 -25.81
N GLY A 245 -21.46 4.22 -25.11
CA GLY A 245 -22.26 3.06 -25.51
C GLY A 245 -21.60 1.71 -25.26
N ARG A 246 -20.39 1.68 -24.68
CA ARG A 246 -19.72 0.46 -24.21
C ARG A 246 -20.52 -0.20 -23.08
N ARG A 247 -20.41 -1.53 -22.95
CA ARG A 247 -20.98 -2.25 -21.80
C ARG A 247 -20.29 -1.80 -20.52
N ARG A 248 -21.08 -1.46 -19.51
CA ARG A 248 -20.58 -1.03 -18.20
C ARG A 248 -20.65 -2.24 -17.26
N GLN A 249 -19.51 -2.68 -16.75
CA GLN A 249 -19.45 -3.89 -15.91
C GLN A 249 -18.72 -3.61 -14.60
N VAL A 250 -19.21 -4.17 -13.51
CA VAL A 250 -18.48 -4.18 -12.23
C VAL A 250 -18.25 -5.62 -11.80
N PHE A 251 -16.99 -5.97 -11.61
CA PHE A 251 -16.54 -7.28 -11.19
C PHE A 251 -16.33 -7.27 -9.68
N VAL A 252 -17.01 -8.16 -8.96
CA VAL A 252 -16.96 -8.23 -7.50
C VAL A 252 -16.66 -9.66 -7.04
N VAL A 253 -16.14 -9.81 -5.82
CA VAL A 253 -15.89 -11.13 -5.23
C VAL A 253 -16.99 -11.47 -4.22
N GLY A 254 -17.78 -12.49 -4.54
CA GLY A 254 -18.75 -13.08 -3.64
C GLY A 254 -20.12 -12.40 -3.61
N GLN A 255 -21.05 -13.04 -2.90
CA GLN A 255 -22.49 -12.74 -2.97
C GLN A 255 -22.90 -11.46 -2.23
N LEU A 256 -22.14 -11.01 -1.23
CA LEU A 256 -22.49 -9.82 -0.44
C LEU A 256 -22.45 -8.54 -1.29
N PRO A 257 -21.36 -8.23 -2.04
CA PRO A 257 -21.35 -7.15 -3.03
C PRO A 257 -22.45 -7.27 -4.09
N VAL A 258 -22.69 -8.47 -4.62
CA VAL A 258 -23.72 -8.71 -5.64
C VAL A 258 -25.09 -8.32 -5.11
N ARG A 259 -25.49 -8.82 -3.94
CA ARG A 259 -26.78 -8.46 -3.30
C ARG A 259 -26.84 -6.99 -2.95
N PHE A 260 -25.73 -6.39 -2.51
CA PHE A 260 -25.69 -4.95 -2.25
C PHE A 260 -26.02 -4.13 -3.50
N LEU A 261 -25.47 -4.48 -4.66
CA LEU A 261 -25.72 -3.74 -5.90
C LEU A 261 -27.05 -4.10 -6.59
N THR A 262 -27.58 -5.30 -6.37
CA THR A 262 -28.75 -5.79 -7.13
C THR A 262 -30.05 -5.84 -6.33
N GLN A 263 -29.98 -5.86 -4.99
CA GLN A 263 -31.12 -6.10 -4.10
C GLN A 263 -31.24 -5.09 -2.95
N SER A 264 -30.22 -4.28 -2.69
CA SER A 264 -30.20 -3.35 -1.56
C SER A 264 -31.26 -2.26 -1.67
N LYS A 265 -32.03 -2.09 -0.59
CA LYS A 265 -32.96 -0.96 -0.38
C LYS A 265 -32.29 0.27 0.22
N ARG A 266 -30.95 0.25 0.36
CA ARG A 266 -30.21 1.39 0.89
C ARG A 266 -30.35 2.57 -0.07
N ASN A 267 -30.63 3.75 0.45
CA ASN A 267 -30.73 4.95 -0.35
C ASN A 267 -29.38 5.31 -1.01
N ALA A 268 -29.42 5.58 -2.31
CA ALA A 268 -28.26 5.84 -3.16
C ALA A 268 -27.53 7.13 -2.75
N ALA A 269 -28.25 8.26 -2.68
CA ALA A 269 -27.68 9.56 -2.31
C ALA A 269 -27.05 9.53 -0.91
N LYS A 270 -27.73 8.93 0.08
CA LYS A 270 -27.20 8.76 1.44
C LYS A 270 -25.93 7.91 1.48
N THR A 271 -25.84 6.90 0.61
CA THR A 271 -24.64 6.05 0.50
C THR A 271 -23.43 6.87 0.05
N LEU A 272 -23.63 7.87 -0.82
CA LEU A 272 -22.60 8.74 -1.38
C LEU A 272 -22.39 10.05 -0.62
N SER A 273 -23.10 10.29 0.49
CA SER A 273 -23.02 11.53 1.28
C SER A 273 -21.58 11.96 1.65
N LYS A 274 -20.66 11.00 1.79
CA LYS A 274 -19.23 11.23 2.08
C LYS A 274 -18.29 10.91 0.91
N ALA A 275 -18.80 10.74 -0.31
CA ALA A 275 -18.01 10.58 -1.52
C ALA A 275 -17.46 11.93 -2.02
N SER A 276 -16.62 11.91 -3.06
CA SER A 276 -16.18 13.13 -3.74
C SER A 276 -17.36 13.88 -4.36
N LEU A 277 -17.31 15.21 -4.42
CA LEU A 277 -18.44 16.05 -4.86
C LEU A 277 -18.96 15.66 -6.25
N ARG A 278 -18.06 15.28 -7.17
CA ARG A 278 -18.40 14.83 -8.53
C ARG A 278 -19.32 13.61 -8.57
N LEU A 279 -19.31 12.79 -7.52
CA LEU A 279 -20.08 11.54 -7.45
C LEU A 279 -21.34 11.66 -6.58
N ARG A 280 -21.59 12.79 -5.90
CA ARG A 280 -22.71 12.90 -4.94
C ARG A 280 -24.08 13.05 -5.58
N THR A 281 -24.13 13.62 -6.79
CA THR A 281 -25.37 13.93 -7.51
C THR A 281 -25.22 13.59 -8.99
N PRO A 282 -25.01 12.31 -9.34
CA PRO A 282 -24.92 11.92 -10.74
C PRO A 282 -26.26 12.10 -11.44
N ALA A 283 -26.22 12.37 -12.74
CA ALA A 283 -27.42 12.51 -13.55
C ALA A 283 -28.29 11.25 -13.45
N GLY A 284 -29.60 11.42 -13.24
CA GLY A 284 -30.54 10.31 -13.14
C GLY A 284 -30.70 9.69 -11.74
N MET A 285 -29.96 10.14 -10.72
CA MET A 285 -30.18 9.71 -9.33
C MET A 285 -31.26 10.55 -8.65
N ALA A 286 -32.40 9.93 -8.35
CA ALA A 286 -33.47 10.57 -7.58
C ALA A 286 -33.21 10.44 -6.07
N ASP A 287 -33.77 11.37 -5.28
CA ASP A 287 -33.51 11.47 -3.82
C ASP A 287 -33.86 10.19 -3.05
N GLU A 288 -34.94 9.50 -3.44
CA GLU A 288 -35.40 8.26 -2.78
C GLU A 288 -34.94 6.98 -3.47
N MET A 289 -34.14 7.09 -4.52
CA MET A 289 -33.66 5.94 -5.29
C MET A 289 -32.77 5.05 -4.43
N THR A 290 -32.98 3.74 -4.53
CA THR A 290 -32.13 2.75 -3.89
C THR A 290 -30.87 2.48 -4.71
N VAL A 291 -29.83 1.94 -4.07
CA VAL A 291 -28.61 1.45 -4.75
C VAL A 291 -28.95 0.46 -5.86
N ALA A 292 -29.90 -0.45 -5.61
CA ALA A 292 -30.30 -1.46 -6.60
C ALA A 292 -31.03 -0.87 -7.81
N GLU A 293 -31.92 0.11 -7.58
CA GLU A 293 -32.61 0.80 -8.66
C GLU A 293 -31.65 1.61 -9.51
N PHE A 294 -30.73 2.36 -8.88
CA PHE A 294 -29.72 3.14 -9.61
C PHE A 294 -28.84 2.23 -10.47
N THR A 295 -28.30 1.14 -9.89
CA THR A 295 -27.41 0.21 -10.61
C THR A 295 -28.11 -0.36 -11.85
N ARG A 296 -29.38 -0.75 -11.71
CA ARG A 296 -30.20 -1.26 -12.82
C ARG A 296 -30.46 -0.18 -13.87
N GLN A 297 -30.86 1.01 -13.46
CA GLN A 297 -31.14 2.12 -14.37
C GLN A 297 -29.89 2.59 -15.13
N ALA A 298 -28.73 2.54 -14.47
CA ALA A 298 -27.44 2.86 -15.07
C ALA A 298 -26.95 1.79 -16.08
N GLY A 299 -27.64 0.66 -16.20
CA GLY A 299 -27.26 -0.42 -17.10
C GLY A 299 -25.92 -1.06 -16.74
N VAL A 300 -25.54 -1.06 -15.46
CA VAL A 300 -24.27 -1.64 -15.00
C VAL A 300 -24.47 -3.13 -14.70
N GLU A 301 -23.76 -3.99 -15.43
CA GLU A 301 -23.77 -5.43 -15.20
C GLU A 301 -22.89 -5.79 -14.00
N VAL A 302 -23.44 -6.54 -13.05
CA VAL A 302 -22.72 -6.98 -11.85
C VAL A 302 -22.28 -8.43 -12.03
N ILE A 303 -20.98 -8.67 -12.04
CA ILE A 303 -20.40 -10.00 -12.30
C ILE A 303 -19.68 -10.50 -11.04
N ASP A 304 -20.09 -11.67 -10.55
CA ASP A 304 -19.40 -12.36 -9.46
C ASP A 304 -18.20 -13.12 -10.02
N LEU A 305 -17.00 -12.64 -9.72
CA LEU A 305 -15.74 -13.24 -10.17
C LEU A 305 -15.56 -14.69 -9.70
N THR A 306 -16.23 -15.12 -8.62
CA THR A 306 -16.15 -16.51 -8.16
C THR A 306 -16.75 -17.50 -9.17
N THR A 307 -17.58 -17.03 -10.10
CA THR A 307 -18.12 -17.84 -11.20
C THR A 307 -17.12 -18.07 -12.33
N LEU A 308 -16.14 -17.16 -12.48
CA LEU A 308 -15.09 -17.23 -13.51
C LEU A 308 -13.79 -17.81 -12.94
N LEU A 309 -13.48 -17.46 -11.70
CA LEU A 309 -12.28 -17.85 -10.97
C LEU A 309 -12.69 -18.47 -9.61
N PRO A 310 -13.05 -19.77 -9.58
CA PRO A 310 -13.58 -20.44 -8.37
C PRO A 310 -12.64 -20.46 -7.16
N GLY A 311 -11.36 -20.11 -7.33
CA GLY A 311 -10.39 -20.00 -6.25
C GLY A 311 -10.52 -18.73 -5.39
N LEU A 312 -11.29 -17.74 -5.84
CA LEU A 312 -11.49 -16.49 -5.09
C LEU A 312 -12.46 -16.68 -3.90
N ARG A 313 -12.20 -15.95 -2.81
CA ARG A 313 -12.95 -16.02 -1.54
C ARG A 313 -13.13 -14.64 -0.91
#